data_AF-V9IDB8-F1
#
_entry.id   AF-V9IDB8-F1
#
_cell.length_a   1.000
_cell.length_b   1.000
_cell.length_c   1.000
_cell.angle_alpha   90.00
_cell.angle_beta   90.00
_cell.angle_gamma   90.00
#
_symmetry.space_group_name_H-M   'P 1'
#
loop_
_entity.id
_entity.type
_entity.pdbx_description
1 polymer ?
#
loop_
_entity_poly.entity_id
_entity_poly.type
_entity_poly.pdbx_seq_one_letter_code
_entity_poly.pdbx_strand_id
1 'polypeptide(L)'
;MATQSIDPYPITTDSTNRRKTDNCGKLLIQFLLIYWKSFVIILWPLILLPIVIIETTEVKAMRCLYVIGLMAMFWMTEVLPLPITGLIPIFLYPLMGIMSTGDTCMCYMNDTTMMFIGSMVIAIVIENSGLHIRIALLIIKLIGCSHRR
;
A
#
# COMPACT_ATOMS: atom_id res chain seq x y z
N MET A 1 -46.92 53.73 -28.75
CA MET A 1 -46.86 52.98 -30.02
C MET A 1 -45.88 51.84 -29.79
N ALA A 2 -46.31 50.76 -29.12
CA ALA A 2 -46.71 49.48 -29.73
C ALA A 2 -45.61 48.96 -30.68
N THR A 3 -44.94 47.83 -30.40
CA THR A 3 -45.56 46.49 -30.46
C THR A 3 -44.71 45.41 -29.77
N GLN A 4 -45.43 44.40 -29.26
CA GLN A 4 -44.97 43.10 -28.75
C GLN A 4 -44.04 42.32 -29.70
N SER A 5 -43.24 41.42 -29.15
CA SER A 5 -43.28 40.00 -29.56
C SER A 5 -42.76 39.08 -28.45
N ILE A 6 -43.70 38.40 -27.80
CA ILE A 6 -43.49 37.12 -27.13
C ILE A 6 -43.52 36.07 -28.26
N ASP A 7 -42.50 35.23 -28.40
CA ASP A 7 -42.49 33.75 -28.17
C ASP A 7 -41.39 33.18 -29.11
N PRO A 8 -40.93 31.91 -29.05
CA PRO A 8 -41.09 30.83 -28.06
C PRO A 8 -39.74 30.11 -27.71
N TYR A 9 -39.68 29.35 -26.62
CA TYR A 9 -38.60 28.39 -26.28
C TYR A 9 -38.26 27.41 -27.44
N PRO A 10 -37.08 26.74 -27.50
CA PRO A 10 -36.19 26.38 -26.38
C PRO A 10 -34.68 26.66 -26.61
N ILE A 11 -33.91 26.84 -25.53
CA ILE A 11 -32.46 26.54 -25.58
C ILE A 11 -32.20 25.38 -24.62
N THR A 12 -32.64 24.18 -25.01
CA THR A 12 -32.26 22.92 -24.34
C THR A 12 -30.86 22.43 -24.75
N THR A 13 -30.13 23.20 -25.56
CA THR A 13 -28.80 22.85 -26.06
C THR A 13 -27.65 23.17 -25.10
N ASP A 14 -27.86 23.99 -24.07
CA ASP A 14 -26.80 24.33 -23.11
C ASP A 14 -26.71 23.32 -21.92
N SER A 15 -27.86 22.84 -21.42
CA SER A 15 -27.89 21.90 -20.29
C SER A 15 -27.43 20.47 -20.64
N THR A 16 -27.42 20.13 -21.94
CA THR A 16 -26.89 18.85 -22.44
C THR A 16 -25.37 18.92 -22.63
N ASN A 17 -24.82 20.08 -23.02
CA ASN A 17 -23.38 20.25 -23.26
C ASN A 17 -22.59 20.43 -21.95
N ARG A 18 -23.13 21.16 -20.96
CA ARG A 18 -22.53 21.22 -19.61
C ARG A 18 -22.43 19.83 -18.97
N ARG A 19 -23.51 19.05 -18.99
CA ARG A 19 -23.53 17.69 -18.40
C ARG A 19 -22.48 16.74 -19.00
N LYS A 20 -22.19 16.85 -20.30
CA LYS A 20 -21.22 15.96 -20.96
C LYS A 20 -19.77 16.27 -20.55
N THR A 21 -19.46 17.55 -20.37
CA THR A 21 -18.12 18.02 -19.95
C THR A 21 -17.84 17.62 -18.50
N ASP A 22 -18.85 17.72 -17.62
CA ASP A 22 -18.76 17.33 -16.21
C ASP A 22 -18.54 15.82 -16.06
N ASN A 23 -19.20 15.01 -16.88
CA ASN A 23 -19.13 13.56 -16.83
C ASN A 23 -17.83 13.01 -17.44
N CYS A 24 -17.34 13.59 -18.54
CA CYS A 24 -16.08 13.17 -19.16
C CYS A 24 -14.87 13.44 -18.24
N GLY A 25 -14.81 14.63 -17.64
CA GLY A 25 -13.77 15.00 -16.68
C GLY A 25 -13.81 14.14 -15.40
N LYS A 26 -15.00 13.88 -14.87
CA LYS A 26 -15.17 12.99 -13.70
C LYS A 26 -14.78 11.55 -13.99
N LEU A 27 -15.11 11.02 -15.18
CA LEU A 27 -14.68 9.68 -15.60
C LEU A 27 -13.16 9.62 -15.76
N LEU A 28 -12.54 10.61 -16.40
CA LEU A 28 -11.08 10.68 -16.52
C LEU A 28 -10.39 10.83 -15.16
N ILE A 29 -10.91 11.63 -14.24
CA ILE A 29 -10.38 11.78 -12.88
C ILE A 29 -10.58 10.50 -12.07
N GLN A 30 -11.72 9.80 -12.23
CA GLN A 30 -11.92 8.48 -11.61
C GLN A 30 -10.95 7.44 -12.15
N PHE A 31 -10.75 7.38 -13.47
CA PHE A 31 -9.71 6.53 -14.07
C PHE A 31 -8.31 6.94 -13.60
N LEU A 32 -8.01 8.23 -13.50
CA LEU A 32 -6.73 8.69 -12.96
C LEU A 32 -6.55 8.28 -11.51
N LEU A 33 -7.58 8.44 -10.66
CA LEU A 33 -7.55 8.03 -9.24
C LEU A 33 -7.45 6.51 -9.08
N ILE A 34 -8.07 5.73 -9.98
CA ILE A 34 -7.96 4.26 -9.98
C ILE A 34 -6.56 3.80 -10.41
N TYR A 35 -5.94 4.49 -11.38
CA TYR A 35 -4.63 4.13 -11.94
C TYR A 35 -3.44 4.90 -11.34
N TRP A 36 -3.68 5.88 -10.46
CA TRP A 36 -2.63 6.74 -9.90
C TRP A 36 -1.56 5.93 -9.19
N LYS A 37 -1.98 4.87 -8.49
CA LYS A 37 -1.13 3.88 -7.84
C LYS A 37 -0.16 3.19 -8.83
N SER A 38 -0.63 2.77 -9.99
CA SER A 38 0.24 2.20 -11.04
C SER A 38 1.18 3.25 -11.64
N PHE A 39 0.71 4.49 -11.77
CA PHE A 39 1.54 5.59 -12.23
C PHE A 39 2.70 5.86 -11.25
N VAL A 40 2.45 5.83 -9.94
CA VAL A 40 3.48 5.97 -8.91
C VAL A 40 4.53 4.87 -9.00
N ILE A 41 4.14 3.60 -9.22
CA ILE A 41 5.09 2.48 -9.35
C ILE A 41 6.08 2.68 -10.49
N ILE A 42 5.66 3.28 -11.60
CA ILE A 42 6.50 3.46 -12.79
C ILE A 42 7.26 4.78 -12.72
N LEU A 43 6.58 5.86 -12.32
CA LEU A 43 7.14 7.20 -12.28
C LEU A 43 8.22 7.35 -11.21
N TRP A 44 8.03 6.71 -10.06
CA TRP A 44 8.95 6.82 -8.92
C TRP A 44 10.36 6.26 -9.18
N PRO A 45 10.54 5.01 -9.66
CA PRO A 45 11.86 4.51 -10.04
C PRO A 45 12.48 5.26 -11.21
N LEU A 46 11.66 5.83 -12.11
CA LEU A 46 12.13 6.69 -13.21
C LEU A 46 12.70 8.02 -12.69
N ILE A 47 12.03 8.65 -11.72
CA ILE A 47 12.48 9.89 -11.07
C ILE A 47 13.77 9.67 -10.27
N LEU A 48 13.92 8.50 -9.64
CA LEU A 48 15.10 8.15 -8.87
C LEU A 48 16.26 7.64 -9.74
N LEU A 49 16.02 7.26 -10.99
CA LEU A 49 17.05 6.77 -11.93
C LEU A 49 18.28 7.69 -12.08
N PRO A 50 18.15 9.03 -12.13
CA PRO A 50 19.30 9.95 -12.18
C PRO A 50 20.23 9.80 -10.99
N ILE A 51 19.73 9.40 -9.80
CA ILE A 51 20.55 9.23 -8.59
C ILE A 51 21.57 8.08 -8.75
N VAL A 52 21.28 7.09 -9.59
CA VAL A 52 22.15 5.92 -9.82
C VAL A 52 23.27 6.24 -10.81
N ILE A 53 23.04 7.21 -11.70
CA ILE A 53 23.97 7.56 -12.79
C ILE A 53 25.09 8.49 -12.31
N ILE A 54 24.88 9.23 -11.21
CA ILE A 54 25.91 10.13 -10.67
C ILE A 54 27.01 9.28 -10.03
N GLU A 55 28.11 9.07 -10.76
CA GLU A 55 29.34 8.48 -10.24
C GLU A 55 30.00 9.44 -9.23
N THR A 56 29.71 9.20 -7.96
CA THR A 56 30.45 9.78 -6.82
C THR A 56 31.44 8.76 -6.27
N THR A 57 32.36 9.21 -5.41
CA THR A 57 33.37 8.38 -4.73
C THR A 57 32.77 7.20 -3.94
N GLU A 58 31.47 7.21 -3.64
CA GLU A 58 30.76 6.15 -2.92
C GLU A 58 29.54 5.60 -3.69
N VAL A 59 29.79 4.98 -4.84
CA VAL A 59 28.76 4.37 -5.71
C VAL A 59 27.80 3.42 -4.96
N LYS A 60 28.29 2.70 -3.93
CA LYS A 60 27.47 1.78 -3.12
C LYS A 60 26.44 2.51 -2.26
N ALA A 61 26.78 3.67 -1.69
CA ALA A 61 25.88 4.45 -0.84
C ALA A 61 24.70 5.01 -1.65
N MET A 62 24.97 5.51 -2.86
CA MET A 62 23.92 6.04 -3.74
C MET A 62 22.94 4.96 -4.22
N ARG A 63 23.44 3.76 -4.53
CA ARG A 63 22.59 2.61 -4.86
C ARG A 63 21.73 2.16 -3.69
N CYS A 64 22.26 2.19 -2.47
CA CYS A 64 21.47 1.90 -1.25
C CYS A 64 20.37 2.95 -1.06
N LEU A 65 20.70 4.23 -1.21
CA LEU A 65 19.76 5.34 -1.09
C LEU A 65 18.62 5.26 -2.13
N TYR A 66 18.93 4.84 -3.36
CA TYR A 66 17.92 4.56 -4.39
C TYR A 66 16.89 3.54 -3.89
N VAL A 67 17.34 2.40 -3.38
CA VAL A 67 16.46 1.32 -2.92
C VAL A 67 15.64 1.75 -1.70
N ILE A 68 16.24 2.45 -0.73
CA ILE A 68 15.53 2.97 0.44
C ILE A 68 14.47 3.99 0.02
N GLY A 69 14.78 4.87 -0.94
CA GLY A 69 13.82 5.83 -1.50
C GLY A 69 12.65 5.14 -2.21
N LEU A 70 12.90 4.02 -2.90
CA LEU A 70 11.83 3.19 -3.45
C LEU A 70 10.95 2.57 -2.36
N MET A 71 11.54 1.99 -1.30
CA MET A 71 10.77 1.44 -0.17
C MET A 71 9.89 2.50 0.48
N ALA A 72 10.47 3.66 0.77
CA ALA A 72 9.81 4.73 1.50
C ALA A 72 8.53 5.16 0.78
N MET A 73 8.60 5.39 -0.53
CA MET A 73 7.40 5.74 -1.28
C MET A 73 6.42 4.59 -1.39
N PHE A 74 6.86 3.36 -1.60
CA PHE A 74 5.95 2.22 -1.67
C PHE A 74 5.23 1.94 -0.34
N TRP A 75 5.87 2.24 0.80
CA TRP A 75 5.21 2.26 2.10
C TRP A 75 4.20 3.39 2.23
N MET A 76 4.57 4.62 1.86
CA MET A 76 3.66 5.77 1.98
C MET A 76 2.45 5.67 1.05
N THR A 77 2.59 5.01 -0.09
CA THR A 77 1.54 4.92 -1.12
C THR A 77 0.78 3.60 -1.10
N GLU A 78 1.18 2.64 -0.26
CA GLU A 78 0.57 1.31 -0.09
C GLU A 78 0.17 0.67 -1.43
N VAL A 79 1.02 0.80 -2.46
CA VAL A 79 0.67 0.29 -3.80
C VAL A 79 0.76 -1.22 -3.87
N LEU A 80 1.67 -1.79 -3.09
CA LEU A 80 1.87 -3.23 -2.96
C LEU A 80 1.58 -3.65 -1.52
N PRO A 81 1.17 -4.91 -1.28
CA PRO A 81 1.08 -5.48 0.05
C PRO A 81 2.39 -5.26 0.83
N LEU A 82 2.30 -4.88 2.10
CA LEU A 82 3.47 -4.65 2.97
C LEU A 82 4.52 -5.78 2.93
N PRO A 83 4.15 -7.08 2.85
CA PRO A 83 5.14 -8.15 2.73
C PRO A 83 5.94 -8.07 1.43
N ILE A 84 5.31 -7.66 0.33
CA ILE A 84 5.95 -7.58 -0.99
C ILE A 84 6.89 -6.38 -1.04
N THR A 85 6.45 -5.22 -0.55
CA THR A 85 7.34 -4.04 -0.46
C THR A 85 8.54 -4.36 0.43
N GLY A 86 8.28 -5.01 1.56
CA GLY A 86 9.30 -5.50 2.47
C GLY A 86 10.31 -6.42 1.79
N LEU A 87 9.98 -7.18 0.75
CA LEU A 87 10.93 -8.10 0.09
C LEU A 87 11.76 -7.46 -1.03
N ILE A 88 11.43 -6.26 -1.50
CA ILE A 88 12.13 -5.65 -2.64
C ILE A 88 13.66 -5.53 -2.45
N PRO A 89 14.23 -5.23 -1.27
CA PRO A 89 15.69 -5.13 -1.08
C PRO A 89 16.41 -6.44 -1.36
N ILE A 90 15.77 -7.60 -1.09
CA ILE A 90 16.37 -8.92 -1.29
C ILE A 90 16.69 -9.19 -2.76
N PHE A 91 15.94 -8.56 -3.68
CA PHE A 91 16.16 -8.66 -5.11
C PHE A 91 17.01 -7.50 -5.65
N LEU A 92 16.76 -6.27 -5.19
CA LEU A 92 17.45 -5.09 -5.71
C LEU A 92 18.90 -4.98 -5.24
N TYR A 93 19.22 -5.38 -4.01
CA TYR A 93 20.59 -5.31 -3.48
C TYR A 93 21.59 -6.18 -4.26
N PRO A 94 21.31 -7.47 -4.54
CA PRO A 94 22.21 -8.28 -5.35
C PRO A 94 22.22 -7.85 -6.82
N LEU A 95 21.09 -7.39 -7.37
CA LEU A 95 21.03 -6.90 -8.75
C LEU A 95 21.90 -5.66 -8.96
N MET A 96 21.91 -4.75 -7.98
CA MET A 96 22.76 -3.56 -7.99
C MET A 96 24.19 -3.82 -7.47
N GLY A 97 24.53 -5.04 -7.08
CA GLY A 97 25.85 -5.40 -6.56
C GLY A 97 26.24 -4.68 -5.26
N ILE A 98 25.25 -4.31 -4.44
CA ILE A 98 25.46 -3.61 -3.16
C ILE A 98 25.94 -4.60 -2.09
N MET A 99 25.26 -5.74 -1.99
CA MET A 99 25.45 -6.77 -0.98
C MET A 99 25.22 -8.17 -1.61
N SER A 100 25.86 -9.21 -1.07
CA SER A 100 25.63 -10.58 -1.55
C SER A 100 24.21 -11.06 -1.23
N THR A 101 23.72 -12.04 -1.99
CA THR A 101 22.40 -12.66 -1.75
C THR A 101 22.33 -13.28 -0.35
N GLY A 102 23.38 -13.98 0.07
CA GLY A 102 23.46 -14.62 1.38
C GLY A 102 23.35 -13.61 2.52
N ASP A 103 24.15 -12.54 2.48
CA ASP A 103 24.15 -11.52 3.53
C ASP A 103 22.80 -10.80 3.61
N THR A 104 22.19 -10.49 2.46
CA THR A 104 20.88 -9.84 2.42
C THR A 104 19.79 -10.75 3.01
N CYS A 105 19.80 -12.05 2.68
CA CYS A 105 18.86 -13.03 3.25
C CYS A 105 19.03 -13.19 4.77
N MET A 106 20.26 -13.15 5.27
CA MET A 106 20.53 -13.22 6.72
C MET A 106 19.89 -12.04 7.47
N CYS A 107 19.90 -10.84 6.89
CA CYS A 107 19.21 -9.69 7.47
C CYS A 107 17.68 -9.80 7.49
N TYR A 108 17.07 -10.64 6.64
CA TYR A 108 15.62 -10.91 6.70
C TYR A 108 15.29 -11.99 7.73
N MET A 109 16.12 -13.02 7.79
CA MET A 109 15.96 -14.18 8.67
C MET A 109 16.65 -13.96 10.02
N ASN A 110 16.42 -12.79 10.62
CA ASN A 110 16.91 -12.48 11.95
C ASN A 110 16.14 -13.27 13.02
N ASP A 111 16.80 -13.52 14.16
CA ASP A 111 16.22 -14.25 15.30
C ASP A 111 14.87 -13.66 15.74
N THR A 112 14.75 -12.33 15.76
CA THR A 112 13.50 -11.64 16.09
C THR A 112 12.35 -11.96 15.13
N THR A 113 12.62 -11.99 13.82
CA THR A 113 11.61 -12.34 12.81
C THR A 113 11.17 -13.80 12.99
N MET A 114 12.11 -14.70 13.28
CA MET A 114 11.81 -16.11 13.54
C MET A 114 10.99 -16.30 14.83
N MET A 115 11.29 -15.54 15.88
CA MET A 115 10.48 -15.55 17.12
C MET A 115 9.05 -15.07 16.86
N PHE A 116 8.90 -14.03 16.04
CA PHE A 116 7.58 -13.54 15.65
C PHE A 116 6.78 -14.60 14.89
N ILE A 117 7.38 -15.22 13.86
CA ILE A 117 6.76 -16.32 13.12
C ILE A 117 6.41 -17.47 14.06
N GLY A 118 7.33 -17.86 14.95
CA GLY A 118 7.10 -18.90 15.96
C GLY A 118 5.91 -18.59 16.86
N SER A 119 5.78 -17.35 17.34
CA SER A 119 4.64 -16.92 18.16
C SER A 119 3.31 -16.98 17.42
N MET A 120 3.28 -16.60 16.14
CA MET A 120 2.08 -16.69 15.30
C MET A 120 1.68 -18.15 15.08
N VAL A 121 2.65 -19.04 14.84
CA VAL A 121 2.40 -20.48 14.72
C VAL A 121 1.82 -21.04 16.02
N ILE A 122 2.39 -20.68 17.18
CA ILE A 122 1.87 -21.10 18.49
C ILE A 122 0.44 -20.59 18.71
N ALA A 123 0.14 -19.34 18.35
CA ALA A 123 -1.21 -18.79 18.45
C ALA A 123 -2.23 -19.60 17.62
N ILE A 124 -1.89 -19.95 16.38
CA ILE A 124 -2.73 -20.78 15.50
C ILE A 124 -2.93 -22.19 16.07
N VAL A 125 -1.88 -22.78 16.68
CA VAL A 125 -1.98 -24.10 17.34
C VAL A 125 -2.92 -24.06 18.54
N ILE A 126 -2.86 -23.01 19.35
CA ILE A 126 -3.75 -22.78 20.50
C ILE A 126 -5.20 -22.58 20.05
N GLU A 127 -5.41 -21.87 18.94
CA GLU A 127 -6.71 -21.66 18.31
C GLU A 127 -7.32 -22.99 17.85
N ASN A 128 -6.59 -23.76 17.04
CA ASN A 128 -7.05 -25.04 16.49
C ASN A 128 -7.25 -26.12 17.57
N SER A 129 -6.49 -26.09 18.66
CA SER A 129 -6.68 -27.01 19.79
C SER A 129 -7.95 -26.69 20.61
N GLY A 130 -8.63 -25.57 20.34
CA GLY A 130 -9.77 -25.08 21.12
C GLY A 130 -9.39 -24.70 22.56
N LEU A 131 -8.10 -24.51 22.83
CA LEU A 131 -7.60 -24.25 24.18
C LEU A 131 -8.12 -22.91 24.72
N HIS A 132 -8.23 -21.89 23.85
CA HIS A 132 -8.80 -20.59 24.19
C HIS A 132 -10.25 -20.71 24.69
N ILE A 133 -11.08 -21.57 24.09
CA ILE A 133 -12.47 -21.84 24.51
C ILE A 133 -12.50 -22.59 25.84
N ARG A 134 -11.63 -23.60 26.02
CA ARG A 134 -11.56 -24.35 27.29
C ARG A 134 -11.22 -23.44 28.46
N ILE A 135 -10.26 -22.54 28.27
CA ILE A 135 -9.85 -21.56 29.29
C ILE A 135 -10.99 -20.57 29.57
N ALA A 136 -11.65 -20.04 28.53
CA ALA A 136 -12.77 -19.13 28.70
C ALA A 136 -13.92 -19.77 29.51
N LEU A 137 -14.30 -21.00 29.18
CA LEU A 137 -15.34 -21.74 29.91
C LEU A 137 -14.92 -22.06 31.36
N LEU A 138 -13.64 -22.37 31.60
CA LEU A 138 -13.12 -22.60 32.95
C LEU A 138 -13.22 -21.33 33.81
N ILE A 139 -12.85 -20.18 33.26
CA ILE A 139 -12.96 -18.89 33.96
C ILE A 139 -14.43 -18.56 34.25
N ILE A 140 -15.33 -18.75 33.28
CA ILE A 140 -16.78 -18.55 33.47
C ILE A 140 -17.31 -19.48 34.57
N LYS A 141 -16.89 -20.74 34.60
CA LYS A 141 -17.30 -21.67 35.66
C LYS A 141 -16.73 -21.31 37.04
N LEU A 142 -15.51 -20.78 37.08
CA LEU A 142 -14.83 -20.42 38.33
C LEU A 142 -15.42 -19.15 38.96
N ILE A 143 -15.81 -18.17 38.14
CA ILE A 143 -16.44 -16.91 38.59
C ILE A 143 -17.98 -17.07 38.70
N GLY A 144 -18.57 -17.88 37.82
CA GLY A 144 -20.01 -18.06 37.61
C GLY A 144 -20.67 -19.02 38.59
N CYS A 145 -20.63 -18.66 39.87
CA CYS A 145 -21.60 -19.08 40.90
C CYS A 145 -21.68 -18.05 42.05
N SER A 146 -21.45 -16.75 41.78
CA SER A 146 -21.87 -15.69 42.70
C SER A 146 -22.95 -14.86 42.02
N HIS A 147 -24.20 -15.29 42.20
CA HIS A 147 -25.34 -14.39 42.12
C HIS A 147 -25.19 -13.38 43.26
N ARG A 148 -24.31 -12.38 43.05
CA ARG A 148 -24.13 -11.23 43.92
C ARG A 148 -25.42 -10.43 43.89
N ARG A 149 -26.26 -10.64 44.91
CA ARG A 149 -27.14 -9.59 45.43
C ARG A 149 -26.28 -8.43 45.93
#